data_AF-A0A5E4AUP9-F1
#
_entry.id   AF-A0A5E4AUP9-F1
#
_cell.length_a   1.000
_cell.length_b   1.000
_cell.length_c   1.000
_cell.angle_alpha   90.00
_cell.angle_beta   90.00
_cell.angle_gamma   90.00
#
_symmetry.space_group_name_H-M   'P 1'
#
loop_
_entity.id
_entity.type
_entity.pdbx_description
1 polymer ?
#
loop_
_entity_poly.entity_id
_entity_poly.type
_entity_poly.pdbx_seq_one_letter_code
_entity_poly.pdbx_strand_id
1 'polypeptide(L)'
;MSLDIHCEQLSDARWTELLPLIQQYQVVRLDDCGLTEVRCQDISSALRVNPSLTELSLRTNELGDAGVHLVLQGLQSPICKIQKLSLQNCCLTEAGCGVLPGVLRSLSTLRELHLNDNPLGDAGLRLLCEGLLDPQCHLEKLQLEYCNLTAASCEPLATVLRAKPDFKELTVSNNDLQEAGIQTLCQGLKDSACQLEMLKLENCGVTAANCKALSAVVASKASLQELDLGCNKLGDEGIAELCPALLCASSRLRTLWLWECGITGEGCKDLCRVLKAKQSLKELSLAENQLGDEGARLLCESLLEPGCQLESLWVKTCGLTAACCPYFRSVLAQNKFLLELQISSNQLGDAGVQELCQGLSQPGAVLRVLWLGECNVTDSGCDTLATALLVNRSLRELDLSNNCVGDPGIQRLVESLRQPGCVLEQLVLYDIYWTEEMEEQLRTLEGLKPSLRVIS
;
A
#
# COMPACT_ATOMS: atom_id res chain seq x y z
N MET A 1 -23.37 11.55 6.78
CA MET A 1 -23.39 12.05 5.37
C MET A 1 -21.98 12.44 5.00
N SER A 2 -21.57 12.16 3.76
CA SER A 2 -20.21 12.41 3.25
C SER A 2 -20.25 13.25 1.98
N LEU A 3 -19.26 14.12 1.82
CA LEU A 3 -18.94 14.83 0.58
C LEU A 3 -17.58 14.30 0.13
N ASP A 4 -17.52 13.82 -1.10
CA ASP A 4 -16.31 13.20 -1.64
C ASP A 4 -16.11 13.62 -3.09
N ILE A 5 -15.17 14.54 -3.33
CA ILE A 5 -14.83 15.08 -4.65
C ILE A 5 -13.33 14.89 -4.86
N HIS A 6 -12.96 14.34 -6.02
CA HIS A 6 -11.58 14.07 -6.42
C HIS A 6 -11.34 14.56 -7.84
N CYS A 7 -10.19 15.18 -8.10
CA CYS A 7 -9.70 15.55 -9.43
C CYS A 7 -10.71 16.38 -10.25
N GLU A 8 -11.45 17.29 -9.60
CA GLU A 8 -12.49 18.12 -10.23
C GLU A 8 -12.29 19.59 -9.88
N GLN A 9 -12.12 20.44 -10.90
CA GLN A 9 -12.03 21.90 -10.70
C GLN A 9 -13.41 22.49 -10.38
N LEU A 10 -13.54 23.03 -9.17
CA LEU A 10 -14.80 23.60 -8.70
C LEU A 10 -15.00 25.02 -9.21
N SER A 11 -16.08 25.28 -9.94
CA SER A 11 -16.52 26.65 -10.28
C SER A 11 -17.07 27.38 -9.06
N ASP A 12 -17.15 28.71 -9.09
CA ASP A 12 -17.68 29.48 -7.94
C ASP A 12 -19.15 29.20 -7.64
N ALA A 13 -19.95 28.92 -8.66
CA ALA A 13 -21.34 28.50 -8.49
C ALA A 13 -21.41 27.16 -7.75
N ARG A 14 -20.60 26.18 -8.21
CA ARG A 14 -20.52 24.87 -7.56
C ARG A 14 -19.98 24.98 -6.14
N TRP A 15 -18.96 25.80 -5.91
CA TRP A 15 -18.41 26.07 -4.58
C TRP A 15 -19.47 26.59 -3.62
N THR A 16 -20.29 27.54 -4.07
CA THR A 16 -21.39 28.11 -3.28
C THR A 16 -22.41 27.05 -2.87
N GLU A 17 -22.70 26.09 -3.75
CA GLU A 17 -23.59 24.96 -3.45
C GLU A 17 -23.00 23.99 -2.41
N LEU A 18 -21.67 23.84 -2.39
CA LEU A 18 -20.97 22.90 -1.52
C LEU A 18 -20.77 23.43 -0.09
N LEU A 19 -20.65 24.76 0.09
CA LEU A 19 -20.40 25.36 1.40
C LEU A 19 -21.39 24.95 2.50
N PRO A 20 -22.73 24.96 2.26
CA PRO A 20 -23.68 24.46 3.24
C PRO A 20 -23.47 22.99 3.59
N LEU A 21 -22.96 22.16 2.67
CA LEU A 21 -22.68 20.75 2.92
C LEU A 21 -21.47 20.58 3.87
N ILE A 22 -20.43 21.39 3.69
CA ILE A 22 -19.24 21.42 4.56
C ILE A 22 -19.62 21.78 6.01
N GLN A 23 -20.70 22.54 6.22
CA GLN A 23 -21.19 22.92 7.56
C GLN A 23 -21.91 21.78 8.31
N GLN A 24 -22.30 20.71 7.63
CA GLN A 24 -23.18 19.68 8.21
C GLN A 24 -22.67 18.25 8.05
N TYR A 25 -21.83 17.97 7.06
CA TYR A 25 -21.38 16.62 6.79
C TYR A 25 -20.28 16.16 7.75
N GLN A 26 -20.24 14.85 7.98
CA GLN A 26 -19.31 14.20 8.90
C GLN A 26 -17.95 13.96 8.24
N VAL A 27 -17.99 13.63 6.95
CA VAL A 27 -16.80 13.38 6.13
C VAL A 27 -16.81 14.40 5.00
N VAL A 28 -15.73 15.16 4.89
CA VAL A 28 -15.52 16.12 3.80
C VAL A 28 -14.17 15.80 3.16
N ARG A 29 -14.20 15.38 1.90
CA ARG A 29 -13.01 15.16 1.08
C ARG A 29 -13.13 16.01 -0.18
N LEU A 30 -12.15 16.88 -0.36
CA LEU A 30 -12.02 17.78 -1.51
C LEU A 30 -10.59 17.66 -2.02
N ASP A 31 -10.30 16.51 -2.62
CA ASP A 31 -8.95 16.13 -3.01
C ASP A 31 -8.70 16.57 -4.46
N ASP A 32 -7.59 17.25 -4.74
CA ASP A 32 -7.26 17.78 -6.08
C ASP A 32 -8.42 18.58 -6.73
N CYS A 33 -8.93 19.55 -5.98
CA CYS A 33 -10.12 20.34 -6.36
C CYS A 33 -9.79 21.79 -6.77
N GLY A 34 -8.50 22.12 -6.89
CA GLY A 34 -8.04 23.49 -7.14
C GLY A 34 -8.43 24.46 -6.03
N LEU A 35 -8.37 24.02 -4.76
CA LEU A 35 -8.65 24.90 -3.62
C LEU A 35 -7.53 25.93 -3.46
N THR A 36 -7.93 27.19 -3.25
CA THR A 36 -7.03 28.33 -3.05
C THR A 36 -7.10 28.84 -1.62
N GLU A 37 -6.16 29.70 -1.22
CA GLU A 37 -6.17 30.36 0.09
C GLU A 37 -7.51 31.09 0.37
N VAL A 38 -8.12 31.71 -0.64
CA VAL A 38 -9.43 32.38 -0.49
C VAL A 38 -10.51 31.38 -0.09
N ARG A 39 -10.54 30.21 -0.72
CA ARG A 39 -11.48 29.14 -0.38
C ARG A 39 -11.21 28.57 1.02
N CYS A 40 -9.97 28.60 1.51
CA CYS A 40 -9.65 28.23 2.89
C CYS A 40 -10.35 29.11 3.92
N GLN A 41 -10.62 30.38 3.63
CA GLN A 41 -11.37 31.25 4.55
C GLN A 41 -12.85 30.83 4.65
N ASP A 42 -13.46 30.46 3.51
CA ASP A 42 -14.82 29.92 3.50
C ASP A 42 -14.89 28.57 4.22
N ILE A 43 -13.94 27.67 3.94
CA ILE A 43 -13.79 26.38 4.63
C ILE A 43 -13.66 26.62 6.13
N SER A 44 -12.75 27.49 6.56
CA SER A 44 -12.56 27.82 7.98
C SER A 44 -13.87 28.24 8.65
N SER A 45 -14.63 29.12 7.99
CA SER A 45 -15.91 29.61 8.51
C SER A 45 -16.96 28.50 8.58
N ALA A 46 -17.01 27.63 7.57
CA ALA A 46 -17.93 26.49 7.53
C ALA A 46 -17.60 25.44 8.59
N LEU A 47 -16.32 25.13 8.80
CA LEU A 47 -15.86 24.14 9.78
C LEU A 47 -16.17 24.58 11.22
N ARG A 48 -16.09 25.88 11.53
CA ARG A 48 -16.37 26.40 12.89
C ARG A 48 -17.77 26.09 13.39
N VAL A 49 -18.73 26.00 12.47
CA VAL A 49 -20.15 25.77 12.76
C VAL A 49 -20.58 24.33 12.51
N ASN A 50 -19.66 23.43 12.14
CA ASN A 50 -19.97 22.02 11.90
C ASN A 50 -19.77 21.16 13.17
N PRO A 51 -20.86 20.71 13.84
CA PRO A 51 -20.77 19.89 15.05
C PRO A 51 -20.57 18.39 14.76
N SER A 52 -20.60 18.00 13.49
CA SER A 52 -20.64 16.60 13.05
C SER A 52 -19.33 16.14 12.39
N LEU A 53 -18.43 17.06 12.03
CA LEU A 53 -17.19 16.73 11.32
C LEU A 53 -16.32 15.75 12.11
N THR A 54 -16.03 14.62 11.49
CA THR A 54 -15.12 13.58 11.98
C THR A 54 -13.92 13.38 11.06
N GLU A 55 -14.05 13.67 9.77
CA GLU A 55 -12.97 13.53 8.79
C GLU A 55 -12.92 14.72 7.83
N LEU A 56 -11.72 15.28 7.67
CA LEU A 56 -11.41 16.29 6.67
C LEU A 56 -10.21 15.85 5.84
N SER A 57 -10.37 15.76 4.52
CA SER A 57 -9.28 15.61 3.55
C SER A 57 -9.31 16.77 2.56
N LEU A 58 -8.18 17.44 2.41
CA LEU A 58 -7.95 18.50 1.42
C LEU A 58 -6.73 18.17 0.55
N ARG A 59 -6.47 16.89 0.31
CA ARG A 59 -5.22 16.39 -0.28
C ARG A 59 -4.98 17.02 -1.66
N THR A 60 -3.71 17.25 -2.01
CA THR A 60 -3.32 17.74 -3.35
C THR A 60 -4.02 19.06 -3.69
N ASN A 61 -3.92 20.05 -2.81
CA ASN A 61 -4.36 21.41 -3.11
C ASN A 61 -3.28 22.41 -2.72
N GLU A 62 -3.09 23.46 -3.50
CA GLU A 62 -2.05 24.47 -3.25
C GLU A 62 -2.48 25.47 -2.15
N LEU A 63 -2.73 24.97 -0.93
CA LEU A 63 -3.21 25.77 0.19
C LEU A 63 -2.13 26.71 0.72
N GLY A 64 -0.88 26.23 0.76
CA GLY A 64 0.25 26.93 1.36
C GLY A 64 0.10 27.09 2.88
N ASP A 65 1.13 27.67 3.52
CA ASP A 65 1.14 27.87 4.98
C ASP A 65 -0.06 28.69 5.48
N ALA A 66 -0.43 29.74 4.74
CA ALA A 66 -1.54 30.63 5.10
C ALA A 66 -2.91 29.94 4.98
N GLY A 67 -3.15 29.21 3.89
CA GLY A 67 -4.39 28.46 3.70
C GLY A 67 -4.53 27.34 4.73
N VAL A 68 -3.46 26.60 5.01
CA VAL A 68 -3.43 25.58 6.07
C VAL A 68 -3.74 26.22 7.43
N HIS A 69 -3.12 27.35 7.77
CA HIS A 69 -3.41 28.06 9.01
C HIS A 69 -4.90 28.41 9.16
N LEU A 70 -5.53 28.95 8.11
CA LEU A 70 -6.96 29.29 8.11
C LEU A 70 -7.84 28.06 8.37
N VAL A 71 -7.57 26.94 7.68
CA VAL A 71 -8.31 25.69 7.87
C VAL A 71 -8.16 25.18 9.30
N LEU A 72 -6.92 25.12 9.81
CA LEU A 72 -6.65 24.67 11.18
C LEU A 72 -7.35 25.56 12.21
N GLN A 73 -7.36 26.89 12.01
CA GLN A 73 -8.07 27.83 12.87
C GLN A 73 -9.59 27.57 12.90
N GLY A 74 -10.17 27.08 11.80
CA GLY A 74 -11.56 26.68 11.72
C GLY A 74 -11.88 25.45 12.58
N LEU A 75 -10.93 24.51 12.64
CA LEU A 75 -11.05 23.26 13.40
C LEU A 75 -10.92 23.45 14.92
N GLN A 76 -10.35 24.56 15.40
CA GLN A 76 -10.20 24.85 16.84
C GLN A 76 -11.51 25.24 17.54
N SER A 77 -12.65 25.11 16.87
CA SER A 77 -13.96 25.33 17.46
C SER A 77 -14.25 24.30 18.56
N PRO A 78 -14.81 24.69 19.72
CA PRO A 78 -15.07 23.76 20.83
C PRO A 78 -16.11 22.67 20.51
N ILE A 79 -16.86 22.83 19.42
CA ILE A 79 -17.82 21.83 18.93
C ILE A 79 -17.21 20.85 17.92
N CYS A 80 -15.95 21.06 17.52
CA CYS A 80 -15.25 20.22 16.56
C CYS A 80 -15.00 18.83 17.15
N LYS A 81 -15.27 17.79 16.36
CA LYS A 81 -15.08 16.38 16.75
C LYS A 81 -14.19 15.64 15.76
N ILE A 82 -13.30 16.37 15.10
CA ILE A 82 -12.45 15.80 14.05
C ILE A 82 -11.58 14.69 14.63
N GLN A 83 -11.54 13.56 13.92
CA GLN A 83 -10.78 12.37 14.26
C GLN A 83 -9.67 12.12 13.24
N LYS A 84 -9.92 12.45 11.96
CA LYS A 84 -8.96 12.30 10.87
C LYS A 84 -8.79 13.61 10.12
N LEU A 85 -7.53 14.02 9.94
CA LEU A 85 -7.15 15.19 9.16
C LEU A 85 -6.08 14.79 8.13
N SER A 86 -6.36 15.03 6.86
CA SER A 86 -5.41 14.88 5.76
C SER A 86 -5.13 16.23 5.12
N LEU A 87 -3.87 16.66 5.22
CA LEU A 87 -3.28 17.81 4.53
C LEU A 87 -2.10 17.36 3.66
N GLN A 88 -2.18 16.14 3.12
CA GLN A 88 -1.16 15.61 2.23
C GLN A 88 -1.03 16.47 0.98
N ASN A 89 0.20 16.74 0.55
CA ASN A 89 0.51 17.54 -0.64
C ASN A 89 -0.26 18.89 -0.65
N CYS A 90 -0.17 19.63 0.44
CA CYS A 90 -0.90 20.90 0.63
C CYS A 90 0.02 22.14 0.61
N CYS A 91 1.27 21.97 0.18
CA CYS A 91 2.32 22.98 0.18
C CYS A 91 2.60 23.57 1.58
N LEU A 92 2.44 22.78 2.64
CA LEU A 92 2.85 23.16 4.00
C LEU A 92 4.38 23.09 4.11
N THR A 93 5.00 24.16 4.59
CA THR A 93 6.46 24.24 4.74
C THR A 93 6.88 24.26 6.21
N GLU A 94 8.19 24.22 6.45
CA GLU A 94 8.78 24.45 7.78
C GLU A 94 8.19 25.67 8.49
N ALA A 95 7.97 26.78 7.79
CA ALA A 95 7.46 28.02 8.37
C ALA A 95 6.00 27.87 8.85
N GLY A 96 5.18 27.13 8.10
CA GLY A 96 3.80 26.84 8.46
C GLY A 96 3.65 25.93 9.68
N CYS A 97 4.67 25.15 10.03
CA CYS A 97 4.62 24.24 11.18
C CYS A 97 4.49 24.95 12.55
N GLY A 98 4.79 26.25 12.63
CA GLY A 98 4.71 27.02 13.89
C GLY A 98 3.33 27.04 14.56
N VAL A 99 2.28 26.74 13.81
CA VAL A 99 0.89 26.75 14.31
C VAL A 99 0.46 25.37 14.84
N LEU A 100 1.15 24.30 14.42
CA LEU A 100 0.80 22.91 14.75
C LEU A 100 0.79 22.63 16.26
N PRO A 101 1.73 23.13 17.09
CA PRO A 101 1.70 22.88 18.54
C PRO A 101 0.38 23.32 19.20
N GLY A 102 -0.06 24.54 18.89
CA GLY A 102 -1.30 25.10 19.45
C GLY A 102 -2.54 24.37 18.94
N VAL A 103 -2.53 23.95 17.66
CA VAL A 103 -3.63 23.23 17.06
C VAL A 103 -3.77 21.83 17.64
N LEU A 104 -2.69 21.05 17.73
CA LEU A 104 -2.74 19.69 18.27
C LEU A 104 -3.15 19.64 19.74
N ARG A 105 -2.76 20.64 20.54
CA ARG A 105 -3.26 20.80 21.91
C ARG A 105 -4.77 20.98 21.97
N SER A 106 -5.34 21.72 21.01
CA SER A 106 -6.78 22.03 20.98
C SER A 106 -7.64 20.91 20.39
N LEU A 107 -7.05 20.02 19.56
CA LEU A 107 -7.76 18.96 18.85
C LEU A 107 -7.63 17.61 19.58
N SER A 108 -8.16 17.52 20.80
CA SER A 108 -8.07 16.29 21.62
C SER A 108 -8.82 15.08 21.05
N THR A 109 -9.73 15.30 20.10
CA THR A 109 -10.45 14.24 19.37
C THR A 109 -9.66 13.67 18.20
N LEU A 110 -8.60 14.35 17.75
CA LEU A 110 -7.82 13.92 16.60
C LEU A 110 -7.07 12.61 16.91
N ARG A 111 -7.11 11.67 15.98
CA ARG A 111 -6.51 10.33 16.06
C ARG A 111 -5.59 10.03 14.89
N GLU A 112 -5.86 10.59 13.72
CA GLU A 112 -5.12 10.35 12.49
C GLU A 112 -4.75 11.67 11.80
N LEU A 113 -3.47 11.82 11.47
CA LEU A 113 -2.93 13.02 10.82
C LEU A 113 -2.01 12.63 9.66
N HIS A 114 -2.36 13.08 8.46
CA HIS A 114 -1.55 12.87 7.26
C HIS A 114 -0.96 14.19 6.80
N LEU A 115 0.38 14.25 6.79
CA LEU A 115 1.15 15.41 6.32
C LEU A 115 2.12 15.03 5.20
N ASN A 116 1.94 13.85 4.59
CA ASN A 116 2.78 13.37 3.49
C ASN A 116 2.95 14.43 2.39
N ASP A 117 4.07 14.39 1.66
CA ASP A 117 4.34 15.26 0.51
C ASP A 117 4.32 16.76 0.86
N ASN A 118 4.74 17.13 2.06
CA ASN A 118 4.92 18.53 2.47
C ASN A 118 6.36 18.75 2.93
N PRO A 119 7.08 19.77 2.44
CA PRO A 119 8.47 20.02 2.82
C PRO A 119 8.57 20.62 4.24
N LEU A 120 8.25 19.82 5.27
CA LEU A 120 8.28 20.24 6.67
C LEU A 120 9.70 20.47 7.19
N GLY A 121 10.64 19.61 6.76
CA GLY A 121 12.01 19.61 7.25
C GLY A 121 12.13 19.24 8.74
N ASP A 122 13.37 19.10 9.23
CA ASP A 122 13.62 18.69 10.61
C ASP A 122 13.11 19.71 11.66
N ALA A 123 13.16 21.00 11.34
CA ALA A 123 12.69 22.05 12.24
C ALA A 123 11.15 22.09 12.29
N GLY A 124 10.46 21.89 11.16
CA GLY A 124 9.01 21.76 11.12
C GLY A 124 8.54 20.54 11.88
N LEU A 125 9.21 19.40 11.72
CA LEU A 125 8.90 18.20 12.49
C LEU A 125 9.12 18.40 14.00
N ARG A 126 10.19 19.12 14.40
CA ARG A 126 10.41 19.43 15.82
C ARG A 126 9.22 20.16 16.42
N LEU A 127 8.67 21.16 15.73
CA LEU A 127 7.47 21.88 16.16
C LEU A 127 6.24 20.96 16.20
N LEU A 128 6.07 20.09 15.20
CA LEU A 128 5.02 19.08 15.25
C LEU A 128 5.14 18.20 16.51
N CYS A 129 6.34 17.71 16.81
CA CYS A 129 6.64 16.91 18.00
C CYS A 129 6.37 17.66 19.31
N GLU A 130 6.60 18.97 19.39
CA GLU A 130 6.21 19.77 20.56
C GLU A 130 4.71 19.72 20.82
N GLY A 131 3.89 19.79 19.76
CA GLY A 131 2.43 19.61 19.84
C GLY A 131 2.03 18.19 20.21
N LEU A 132 2.67 17.19 19.59
CA LEU A 132 2.41 15.79 19.87
C LEU A 132 2.71 15.44 21.33
N LEU A 133 3.77 15.99 21.93
CA LEU A 133 4.11 15.75 23.33
C LEU A 133 3.11 16.33 24.33
N ASP A 134 2.20 17.19 23.90
CA ASP A 134 1.16 17.72 24.77
C ASP A 134 0.26 16.60 25.32
N PRO A 135 -0.05 16.55 26.62
CA PRO A 135 -0.94 15.54 27.21
C PRO A 135 -2.35 15.51 26.63
N GLN A 136 -2.82 16.62 26.04
CA GLN A 136 -4.14 16.69 25.40
C GLN A 136 -4.13 16.14 23.97
N CYS A 137 -2.95 15.93 23.37
CA CYS A 137 -2.82 15.32 22.06
C CYS A 137 -2.94 13.79 22.19
N HIS A 138 -3.95 13.22 21.56
CA HIS A 138 -4.26 11.79 21.60
C HIS A 138 -4.11 11.14 20.20
N LEU A 139 -3.20 11.67 19.39
CA LEU A 139 -2.91 11.13 18.06
C LEU A 139 -2.39 9.70 18.16
N GLU A 140 -2.97 8.80 17.37
CA GLU A 140 -2.63 7.38 17.31
C GLU A 140 -1.89 7.03 16.02
N LYS A 141 -2.13 7.79 14.94
CA LYS A 141 -1.63 7.52 13.59
C LYS A 141 -1.03 8.77 12.97
N LEU A 142 0.20 8.64 12.47
CA LEU A 142 0.93 9.75 11.86
C LEU A 142 1.61 9.29 10.56
N GLN A 143 1.35 10.03 9.48
CA GLN A 143 1.98 9.82 8.19
C GLN A 143 2.79 11.06 7.77
N LEU A 144 4.08 10.83 7.49
CA LEU A 144 5.10 11.84 7.18
C LEU A 144 5.97 11.41 5.99
N GLU A 145 5.39 10.77 4.99
CA GLU A 145 6.12 10.40 3.76
C GLU A 145 6.57 11.64 3.00
N TYR A 146 7.75 11.60 2.36
CA TYR A 146 8.27 12.72 1.55
C TYR A 146 8.21 14.08 2.28
N CYS A 147 8.62 14.12 3.56
CA CYS A 147 8.55 15.32 4.40
C CYS A 147 9.89 16.08 4.54
N ASN A 148 10.90 15.69 3.74
CA ASN A 148 12.27 16.19 3.82
C ASN A 148 12.91 16.01 5.21
N LEU A 149 12.62 14.87 5.86
CA LEU A 149 13.15 14.55 7.17
C LEU A 149 14.52 13.87 7.05
N THR A 150 15.42 14.16 8.00
CA THR A 150 16.74 13.53 8.09
C THR A 150 16.90 12.75 9.40
N ALA A 151 18.09 12.18 9.65
CA ALA A 151 18.42 11.57 10.93
C ALA A 151 18.13 12.47 12.16
N ALA A 152 18.19 13.81 12.00
CA ALA A 152 17.93 14.77 13.09
C ALA A 152 16.47 14.76 13.57
N SER A 153 15.55 14.30 12.73
CA SER A 153 14.12 14.14 13.02
C SER A 153 13.80 12.93 13.91
N CYS A 154 14.68 11.94 13.97
CA CYS A 154 14.39 10.66 14.61
C CYS A 154 14.35 10.75 16.15
N GLU A 155 15.17 11.59 16.79
CA GLU A 155 15.14 11.73 18.26
C GLU A 155 13.86 12.42 18.77
N PRO A 156 13.38 13.53 18.14
CA PRO A 156 12.05 14.06 18.43
C PRO A 156 10.94 13.02 18.30
N LEU A 157 10.91 12.25 17.21
CA LEU A 157 9.93 11.18 17.01
C LEU A 157 10.04 10.08 18.06
N ALA A 158 11.26 9.62 18.36
CA ALA A 158 11.51 8.63 19.40
C ALA A 158 10.99 9.11 20.77
N THR A 159 11.13 10.40 21.06
CA THR A 159 10.59 11.01 22.30
C THR A 159 9.07 11.00 22.32
N VAL A 160 8.40 11.33 21.21
CA VAL A 160 6.94 11.23 21.09
C VAL A 160 6.48 9.79 21.31
N LEU A 161 7.11 8.82 20.65
CA LEU A 161 6.76 7.41 20.76
C LEU A 161 6.87 6.91 22.20
N ARG A 162 7.93 7.29 22.93
CA ARG A 162 8.08 6.95 24.36
C ARG A 162 6.98 7.57 25.23
N ALA A 163 6.50 8.76 24.88
CA ALA A 163 5.47 9.47 25.64
C ALA A 163 4.02 9.04 25.31
N LYS A 164 3.78 8.37 24.18
CA LYS A 164 2.44 8.03 23.68
C LYS A 164 2.19 6.52 23.69
N PRO A 165 1.60 5.96 24.76
CA PRO A 165 1.32 4.52 24.85
C PRO A 165 0.18 4.07 23.91
N ASP A 166 -0.65 5.00 23.43
CA ASP A 166 -1.79 4.68 22.55
C ASP A 166 -1.41 4.76 21.05
N PHE A 167 -0.14 5.02 20.73
CA PHE A 167 0.32 5.16 19.35
C PHE A 167 0.27 3.82 18.60
N LYS A 168 -0.28 3.83 17.38
CA LYS A 168 -0.58 2.63 16.58
C LYS A 168 0.13 2.62 15.23
N GLU A 169 0.25 3.75 14.55
CA GLU A 169 0.78 3.76 13.18
C GLU A 169 1.80 4.88 12.98
N LEU A 170 3.02 4.51 12.56
CA LEU A 170 4.04 5.45 12.14
C LEU A 170 4.47 5.14 10.71
N THR A 171 4.28 6.12 9.84
CA THR A 171 4.77 6.09 8.46
C THR A 171 5.73 7.26 8.25
N VAL A 172 6.98 6.95 7.96
CA VAL A 172 8.03 7.95 7.65
C VAL A 172 8.79 7.58 6.38
N SER A 173 8.19 6.73 5.52
CA SER A 173 8.76 6.30 4.24
C SER A 173 9.24 7.47 3.39
N ASN A 174 10.20 7.24 2.50
CA ASN A 174 10.71 8.23 1.56
C ASN A 174 11.27 9.49 2.24
N ASN A 175 12.01 9.29 3.35
CA ASN A 175 12.82 10.31 4.01
C ASN A 175 14.23 9.77 4.25
N ASP A 176 15.28 10.55 3.99
CA ASP A 176 16.67 10.10 4.18
C ASP A 176 17.07 10.12 5.67
N LEU A 177 16.51 9.18 6.44
CA LEU A 177 16.76 9.05 7.88
C LEU A 177 18.15 8.46 8.16
N GLN A 178 18.72 7.74 7.19
CA GLN A 178 20.01 7.06 7.25
C GLN A 178 20.10 6.05 8.40
N GLU A 179 21.19 5.29 8.43
CA GLU A 179 21.39 4.23 9.44
C GLU A 179 21.26 4.74 10.89
N ALA A 180 21.83 5.92 11.17
CA ALA A 180 21.80 6.51 12.52
C ALA A 180 20.39 6.93 12.96
N GLY A 181 19.60 7.52 12.05
CA GLY A 181 18.23 7.91 12.35
C GLY A 181 17.33 6.69 12.60
N ILE A 182 17.47 5.65 11.78
CA ILE A 182 16.73 4.39 11.95
C ILE A 182 17.09 3.74 13.29
N GLN A 183 18.37 3.71 13.66
CA GLN A 183 18.82 3.18 14.95
C GLN A 183 18.15 3.90 16.13
N THR A 184 18.11 5.24 16.10
CA THR A 184 17.46 6.06 17.13
C THR A 184 15.95 5.81 17.19
N LEU A 185 15.28 5.76 16.03
CA LEU A 185 13.85 5.51 15.96
C LEU A 185 13.49 4.12 16.52
N CYS A 186 14.24 3.08 16.14
CA CYS A 186 14.06 1.73 16.66
C CYS A 186 14.25 1.66 18.19
N GLN A 187 15.23 2.39 18.72
CA GLN A 187 15.44 2.47 20.16
C GLN A 187 14.23 3.13 20.85
N GLY A 188 13.71 4.23 20.30
CA GLY A 188 12.48 4.87 20.80
C GLY A 188 11.27 3.95 20.78
N LEU A 189 11.07 3.20 19.70
CA LEU A 189 9.98 2.22 19.58
C LEU A 189 10.10 1.09 20.59
N LYS A 190 11.31 0.53 20.76
CA LYS A 190 11.59 -0.54 21.72
C LYS A 190 11.34 -0.09 23.16
N ASP A 191 11.71 1.14 23.50
CA ASP A 191 11.54 1.70 24.85
C ASP A 191 10.10 2.16 25.11
N SER A 192 9.31 2.35 24.06
CA SER A 192 7.92 2.76 24.17
C SER A 192 7.01 1.62 24.64
N ALA A 193 6.01 1.95 25.45
CA ALA A 193 4.91 1.04 25.81
C ALA A 193 3.83 0.93 24.72
N CYS A 194 3.98 1.65 23.59
CA CYS A 194 2.99 1.68 22.53
C CYS A 194 2.69 0.31 21.95
N GLN A 195 1.42 0.09 21.63
CA GLN A 195 0.94 -1.08 20.92
C GLN A 195 0.93 -0.83 19.42
N LEU A 196 2.12 -0.60 18.86
CA LEU A 196 2.27 -0.25 17.45
C LEU A 196 1.75 -1.40 16.56
N GLU A 197 0.84 -1.05 15.66
CA GLU A 197 0.19 -1.95 14.70
C GLU A 197 0.84 -1.85 13.32
N MET A 198 1.35 -0.67 12.92
CA MET A 198 1.97 -0.42 11.61
C MET A 198 3.26 0.39 11.73
N LEU A 199 4.30 -0.06 11.03
CA LEU A 199 5.54 0.68 10.84
C LEU A 199 5.96 0.65 9.38
N LYS A 200 6.09 1.83 8.76
CA LYS A 200 6.59 1.97 7.39
C LYS A 200 7.86 2.81 7.35
N LEU A 201 8.92 2.20 6.83
CA LEU A 201 10.26 2.76 6.68
C LEU A 201 10.79 2.50 5.26
N GLU A 202 9.90 2.43 4.28
CA GLU A 202 10.27 2.24 2.87
C GLU A 202 11.16 3.39 2.41
N ASN A 203 12.24 3.10 1.67
CA ASN A 203 13.16 4.11 1.15
C ASN A 203 13.63 5.13 2.22
N CYS A 204 14.04 4.61 3.39
CA CYS A 204 14.51 5.44 4.51
C CYS A 204 16.03 5.36 4.75
N GLY A 205 16.75 4.68 3.87
CA GLY A 205 18.18 4.40 4.06
C GLY A 205 18.44 3.34 5.13
N VAL A 206 17.52 2.39 5.32
CA VAL A 206 17.69 1.24 6.21
C VAL A 206 18.77 0.31 5.65
N THR A 207 19.74 -0.07 6.49
CA THR A 207 20.84 -0.98 6.13
C THR A 207 20.71 -2.33 6.82
N ALA A 208 21.51 -3.32 6.41
CA ALA A 208 21.63 -4.60 7.12
C ALA A 208 21.93 -4.44 8.62
N ALA A 209 22.73 -3.44 9.00
CA ALA A 209 23.06 -3.18 10.41
C ALA A 209 21.85 -2.75 11.24
N ASN A 210 20.88 -2.05 10.63
CA ASN A 210 19.64 -1.68 11.29
C ASN A 210 18.70 -2.87 11.53
N CYS A 211 18.83 -3.97 10.77
CA CYS A 211 17.95 -5.13 10.92
C CYS A 211 18.02 -5.74 12.32
N LYS A 212 19.16 -5.64 13.02
CA LYS A 212 19.25 -6.04 14.43
C LYS A 212 18.37 -5.20 15.35
N ALA A 213 18.30 -3.89 15.11
CA ALA A 213 17.45 -2.98 15.88
C ALA A 213 15.97 -3.19 15.53
N LEU A 214 15.64 -3.37 14.25
CA LEU A 214 14.29 -3.72 13.78
C LEU A 214 13.83 -5.07 14.34
N SER A 215 14.71 -6.07 14.37
CA SER A 215 14.46 -7.38 14.98
C SER A 215 14.07 -7.23 16.46
N ALA A 216 14.74 -6.35 17.20
CA ALA A 216 14.35 -6.05 18.58
C ALA A 216 12.97 -5.37 18.69
N VAL A 217 12.62 -4.48 17.75
CA VAL A 217 11.28 -3.87 17.70
C VAL A 217 10.23 -4.94 17.43
N VAL A 218 10.37 -5.74 16.37
CA VAL A 218 9.43 -6.82 15.99
C VAL A 218 9.23 -7.82 17.14
N ALA A 219 10.31 -8.21 17.83
CA ALA A 219 10.21 -9.13 18.96
C ALA A 219 9.45 -8.52 20.15
N SER A 220 9.56 -7.20 20.36
CA SER A 220 8.92 -6.47 21.47
C SER A 220 7.46 -6.06 21.18
N LYS A 221 7.08 -5.86 19.92
CA LYS A 221 5.77 -5.36 19.50
C LYS A 221 4.88 -6.49 18.99
N ALA A 222 4.28 -7.23 19.92
CA ALA A 222 3.34 -8.31 19.59
C ALA A 222 2.07 -7.82 18.87
N SER A 223 1.77 -6.53 18.97
CA SER A 223 0.68 -5.83 18.26
C SER A 223 0.98 -5.58 16.78
N LEU A 224 2.26 -5.61 16.36
CA LEU A 224 2.65 -5.24 15.00
C LEU A 224 2.02 -6.18 13.97
N GLN A 225 1.21 -5.60 13.08
CA GLN A 225 0.49 -6.29 12.00
C GLN A 225 1.16 -6.03 10.65
N GLU A 226 1.68 -4.82 10.43
CA GLU A 226 2.27 -4.42 9.15
C GLU A 226 3.67 -3.82 9.34
N LEU A 227 4.61 -4.34 8.57
CA LEU A 227 5.98 -3.85 8.50
C LEU A 227 6.37 -3.66 7.03
N ASP A 228 6.67 -2.42 6.67
CA ASP A 228 7.13 -2.06 5.34
C ASP A 228 8.55 -1.53 5.37
N LEU A 229 9.45 -2.24 4.70
CA LEU A 229 10.87 -1.93 4.57
C LEU A 229 11.29 -1.87 3.10
N GLY A 230 10.36 -1.71 2.16
CA GLY A 230 10.66 -1.70 0.72
C GLY A 230 11.72 -0.66 0.33
N CYS A 231 12.37 -0.86 -0.81
CA CYS A 231 13.39 0.05 -1.35
C CYS A 231 14.51 0.40 -0.34
N ASN A 232 15.00 -0.60 0.41
CA ASN A 232 16.10 -0.44 1.37
C ASN A 232 17.18 -1.51 1.18
N LYS A 233 18.44 -1.18 1.44
CA LYS A 233 19.56 -2.11 1.21
C LYS A 233 19.76 -3.06 2.39
N LEU A 234 18.78 -3.93 2.62
CA LEU A 234 18.83 -4.92 3.70
C LEU A 234 19.77 -6.08 3.36
N GLY A 235 19.67 -6.59 2.12
CA GLY A 235 20.40 -7.78 1.67
C GLY A 235 20.02 -9.06 2.43
N ASP A 236 20.64 -10.17 2.05
CA ASP A 236 20.42 -11.46 2.72
C ASP A 236 20.84 -11.44 4.20
N GLU A 237 21.90 -10.68 4.54
CA GLU A 237 22.35 -10.50 5.93
C GLU A 237 21.27 -9.82 6.79
N GLY A 238 20.65 -8.76 6.28
CA GLY A 238 19.58 -8.08 6.99
C GLY A 238 18.36 -8.98 7.20
N ILE A 239 18.02 -9.81 6.23
CA ILE A 239 16.93 -10.80 6.36
C ILE A 239 17.27 -11.87 7.40
N ALA A 240 18.51 -12.37 7.41
CA ALA A 240 18.97 -13.33 8.40
C ALA A 240 18.87 -12.79 9.84
N GLU A 241 19.11 -11.49 10.05
CA GLU A 241 18.95 -10.82 11.36
C GLU A 241 17.48 -10.58 11.75
N LEU A 242 16.58 -10.38 10.78
CA LEU A 242 15.16 -10.12 11.02
C LEU A 242 14.36 -11.40 11.29
N CYS A 243 14.69 -12.49 10.60
CA CYS A 243 13.98 -13.77 10.68
C CYS A 243 13.80 -14.34 12.11
N PRO A 244 14.80 -14.29 13.02
CA PRO A 244 14.63 -14.74 14.39
C PRO A 244 13.48 -14.06 15.14
N ALA A 245 13.28 -12.74 14.95
CA ALA A 245 12.19 -12.01 15.57
C ALA A 245 10.83 -12.33 14.93
N LEU A 246 10.79 -12.52 13.62
CA LEU A 246 9.58 -12.96 12.92
C LEU A 246 9.13 -14.37 13.39
N LEU A 247 10.10 -15.23 13.72
CA LEU A 247 9.85 -16.58 14.27
C LEU A 247 9.45 -16.58 15.75
N CYS A 248 9.62 -15.47 16.48
CA CYS A 248 9.18 -15.41 17.88
C CYS A 248 7.69 -15.72 18.00
N ALA A 249 7.31 -16.45 19.06
CA ALA A 249 5.92 -16.86 19.29
C ALA A 249 4.97 -15.66 19.48
N SER A 250 5.47 -14.54 19.98
CA SER A 250 4.72 -13.29 20.18
C SER A 250 4.42 -12.55 18.87
N SER A 251 5.26 -12.69 17.84
CA SER A 251 5.05 -12.01 16.56
C SER A 251 3.77 -12.50 15.90
N ARG A 252 2.92 -11.57 15.47
CA ARG A 252 1.66 -11.85 14.75
C ARG A 252 1.59 -11.06 13.46
N LEU A 253 2.75 -10.75 12.88
CA LEU A 253 2.84 -9.97 11.66
C LEU A 253 1.97 -10.60 10.57
N ARG A 254 1.17 -9.76 9.92
CA ARG A 254 0.21 -10.11 8.88
C ARG A 254 0.73 -9.72 7.50
N THR A 255 1.34 -8.54 7.40
CA THR A 255 1.81 -7.96 6.15
C THR A 255 3.28 -7.59 6.28
N LEU A 256 4.09 -8.12 5.37
CA LEU A 256 5.53 -7.87 5.32
C LEU A 256 5.94 -7.44 3.91
N TRP A 257 6.37 -6.19 3.77
CA TRP A 257 6.80 -5.64 2.49
C TRP A 257 8.31 -5.48 2.49
N LEU A 258 8.95 -6.21 1.57
CA LEU A 258 10.40 -6.32 1.41
C LEU A 258 10.79 -6.18 -0.07
N TRP A 259 10.05 -5.38 -0.83
CA TRP A 259 10.32 -5.17 -2.24
C TRP A 259 11.58 -4.33 -2.44
N GLU A 260 12.36 -4.62 -3.49
CA GLU A 260 13.63 -3.97 -3.80
C GLU A 260 14.59 -3.88 -2.57
N CYS A 261 14.68 -4.98 -1.81
CA CYS A 261 15.51 -5.04 -0.60
C CYS A 261 16.92 -5.62 -0.82
N GLY A 262 17.27 -5.97 -2.05
CA GLY A 262 18.52 -6.65 -2.40
C GLY A 262 18.57 -8.10 -1.93
N ILE A 263 17.42 -8.76 -1.80
CA ILE A 263 17.28 -10.15 -1.33
C ILE A 263 17.57 -11.10 -2.50
N THR A 264 18.31 -12.17 -2.23
CA THR A 264 18.58 -13.25 -3.19
C THR A 264 17.89 -14.56 -2.78
N GLY A 265 18.17 -15.64 -3.50
CA GLY A 265 17.72 -16.99 -3.11
C GLY A 265 18.14 -17.40 -1.69
N GLU A 266 19.26 -16.89 -1.16
CA GLU A 266 19.70 -17.21 0.21
C GLU A 266 18.82 -16.52 1.27
N GLY A 267 18.56 -15.22 1.16
CA GLY A 267 17.62 -14.54 2.07
C GLY A 267 16.19 -15.08 1.93
N CYS A 268 15.78 -15.45 0.71
CA CYS A 268 14.51 -16.11 0.47
C CYS A 268 14.37 -17.43 1.24
N LYS A 269 15.44 -18.22 1.35
CA LYS A 269 15.46 -19.46 2.12
C LYS A 269 15.20 -19.22 3.61
N ASP A 270 15.69 -18.11 4.17
CA ASP A 270 15.41 -17.74 5.56
C ASP A 270 13.95 -17.32 5.75
N LEU A 271 13.40 -16.51 4.83
CA LEU A 271 11.98 -16.14 4.82
C LEU A 271 11.06 -17.34 4.69
N CYS A 272 11.43 -18.35 3.90
CA CYS A 272 10.70 -19.60 3.79
C CYS A 272 10.56 -20.32 5.14
N ARG A 273 11.51 -20.19 6.08
CA ARG A 273 11.34 -20.72 7.44
C ARG A 273 10.23 -20.00 8.20
N VAL A 274 10.14 -18.68 8.03
CA VAL A 274 9.07 -17.84 8.62
C VAL A 274 7.72 -18.25 8.06
N LEU A 275 7.60 -18.36 6.73
CA LEU A 275 6.36 -18.75 6.05
C LEU A 275 5.80 -20.09 6.52
N LYS A 276 6.68 -21.08 6.74
CA LYS A 276 6.29 -22.41 7.23
C LYS A 276 5.83 -22.39 8.69
N ALA A 277 6.37 -21.48 9.51
CA ALA A 277 6.13 -21.44 10.95
C ALA A 277 5.01 -20.47 11.36
N LYS A 278 4.71 -19.45 10.55
CA LYS A 278 3.86 -18.32 10.92
C LYS A 278 2.60 -18.26 10.05
N GLN A 279 1.53 -18.90 10.52
CA GLN A 279 0.20 -18.83 9.91
C GLN A 279 -0.43 -17.41 9.94
N SER A 280 0.12 -16.51 10.75
CA SER A 280 -0.34 -15.11 10.84
C SER A 280 0.00 -14.31 9.58
N LEU A 281 1.10 -14.64 8.89
CA LEU A 281 1.53 -13.88 7.72
C LEU A 281 0.61 -14.19 6.54
N LYS A 282 -0.09 -13.17 6.05
CA LYS A 282 -1.08 -13.24 4.97
C LYS A 282 -0.57 -12.59 3.69
N GLU A 283 0.24 -11.55 3.80
CA GLU A 283 0.70 -10.77 2.66
C GLU A 283 2.23 -10.65 2.71
N LEU A 284 2.87 -11.00 1.60
CA LEU A 284 4.32 -10.90 1.44
C LEU A 284 4.65 -10.28 0.09
N SER A 285 5.39 -9.17 0.12
CA SER A 285 6.00 -8.61 -1.08
C SER A 285 7.50 -8.80 -1.09
N LEU A 286 7.98 -9.47 -2.15
CA LEU A 286 9.38 -9.64 -2.50
C LEU A 286 9.67 -9.12 -3.91
N ALA A 287 8.78 -8.28 -4.45
CA ALA A 287 8.95 -7.70 -5.78
C ALA A 287 10.32 -7.02 -5.93
N GLU A 288 10.89 -7.03 -7.13
CA GLU A 288 12.13 -6.33 -7.47
C GLU A 288 13.36 -6.84 -6.66
N ASN A 289 13.32 -8.10 -6.21
CA ASN A 289 14.46 -8.81 -5.62
C ASN A 289 14.94 -9.94 -6.54
N GLN A 290 16.25 -10.17 -6.62
CA GLN A 290 16.83 -11.18 -7.52
C GLN A 290 16.75 -12.61 -6.93
N LEU A 291 15.54 -13.12 -6.77
CA LEU A 291 15.27 -14.43 -6.19
C LEU A 291 15.69 -15.58 -7.13
N GLY A 292 15.43 -15.41 -8.43
CA GLY A 292 15.60 -16.44 -9.45
C GLY A 292 14.68 -17.65 -9.28
N ASP A 293 14.77 -18.60 -10.21
CA ASP A 293 13.91 -19.79 -10.21
C ASP A 293 14.10 -20.66 -8.95
N GLU A 294 15.29 -20.66 -8.36
CA GLU A 294 15.57 -21.38 -7.11
C GLU A 294 14.85 -20.75 -5.91
N GLY A 295 14.81 -19.42 -5.82
CA GLY A 295 14.00 -18.72 -4.83
C GLY A 295 12.51 -19.00 -5.01
N ALA A 296 12.00 -18.97 -6.24
CA ALA A 296 10.62 -19.34 -6.55
C ALA A 296 10.30 -20.80 -6.18
N ARG A 297 11.22 -21.74 -6.42
CA ARG A 297 11.08 -23.14 -5.99
C ARG A 297 10.90 -23.23 -4.47
N LEU A 298 11.74 -22.55 -3.69
CA LEU A 298 11.67 -22.56 -2.23
C LEU A 298 10.37 -21.92 -1.70
N LEU A 299 9.91 -20.83 -2.32
CA LEU A 299 8.62 -20.22 -1.99
C LEU A 299 7.47 -21.19 -2.27
N CYS A 300 7.45 -21.82 -3.45
CA CYS A 300 6.41 -22.78 -3.82
C CYS A 300 6.38 -23.99 -2.89
N GLU A 301 7.54 -24.53 -2.51
CA GLU A 301 7.64 -25.61 -1.53
C GLU A 301 7.06 -25.18 -0.18
N SER A 302 7.32 -23.95 0.24
CA SER A 302 6.79 -23.40 1.50
C SER A 302 5.29 -23.18 1.45
N LEU A 303 4.74 -22.72 0.33
CA LEU A 303 3.30 -22.56 0.12
C LEU A 303 2.55 -23.88 0.12
N LEU A 304 3.19 -25.00 -0.20
CA LEU A 304 2.58 -26.33 -0.15
C LEU A 304 2.61 -26.95 1.25
N GLU A 305 3.34 -26.36 2.21
CA GLU A 305 3.37 -26.83 3.58
C GLU A 305 2.09 -26.42 4.35
N PRO A 306 1.51 -27.29 5.19
CA PRO A 306 0.27 -27.00 5.93
C PRO A 306 0.34 -25.78 6.85
N GLY A 307 1.55 -25.41 7.28
CA GLY A 307 1.79 -24.26 8.15
C GLY A 307 1.74 -22.90 7.44
N CYS A 308 1.82 -22.88 6.11
CA CYS A 308 1.79 -21.64 5.34
C CYS A 308 0.35 -21.30 4.93
N GLN A 309 -0.15 -20.16 5.42
CA GLN A 309 -1.49 -19.65 5.10
C GLN A 309 -1.41 -18.26 4.46
N LEU A 310 -0.40 -18.07 3.61
CA LEU A 310 -0.23 -16.84 2.85
C LEU A 310 -1.37 -16.70 1.85
N GLU A 311 -1.96 -15.51 1.79
CA GLU A 311 -3.12 -15.17 0.96
C GLU A 311 -2.71 -14.38 -0.28
N SER A 312 -1.66 -13.56 -0.18
CA SER A 312 -1.16 -12.72 -1.27
C SER A 312 0.36 -12.76 -1.36
N LEU A 313 0.88 -13.05 -2.55
CA LEU A 313 2.31 -13.12 -2.85
C LEU A 313 2.66 -12.22 -4.04
N TRP A 314 3.63 -11.33 -3.82
CA TRP A 314 4.10 -10.36 -4.81
C TRP A 314 5.56 -10.64 -5.14
N VAL A 315 5.80 -11.14 -6.35
CA VAL A 315 7.12 -11.53 -6.88
C VAL A 315 7.32 -10.95 -8.29
N LYS A 316 6.82 -9.73 -8.51
CA LYS A 316 7.08 -8.95 -9.73
C LYS A 316 8.58 -8.71 -9.89
N THR A 317 9.12 -8.83 -11.11
CA THR A 317 10.54 -8.55 -11.39
C THR A 317 11.49 -9.31 -10.44
N CYS A 318 11.29 -10.63 -10.30
CA CYS A 318 12.12 -11.46 -9.41
C CYS A 318 13.18 -12.30 -10.13
N GLY A 319 13.36 -12.07 -11.44
CA GLY A 319 14.27 -12.86 -12.28
C GLY A 319 13.77 -14.28 -12.52
N LEU A 320 12.44 -14.47 -12.55
CA LEU A 320 11.82 -15.77 -12.75
C LEU A 320 11.71 -16.09 -14.25
N THR A 321 11.82 -17.37 -14.58
CA THR A 321 11.68 -17.88 -15.95
C THR A 321 10.62 -18.97 -16.01
N ALA A 322 10.34 -19.48 -17.22
CA ALA A 322 9.47 -20.64 -17.43
C ALA A 322 9.85 -21.87 -16.58
N ALA A 323 11.12 -21.99 -16.16
CA ALA A 323 11.61 -23.14 -15.40
C ALA A 323 10.97 -23.26 -13.99
N CYS A 324 10.52 -22.15 -13.39
CA CYS A 324 9.86 -22.20 -12.10
C CYS A 324 8.34 -22.48 -12.18
N CYS A 325 7.72 -22.32 -13.34
CA CYS A 325 6.26 -22.43 -13.51
C CYS A 325 5.68 -23.81 -13.14
N PRO A 326 6.36 -24.96 -13.30
CA PRO A 326 5.87 -26.24 -12.78
C PRO A 326 5.69 -26.27 -11.25
N TYR A 327 6.47 -25.49 -10.50
CA TYR A 327 6.29 -25.35 -9.05
C TYR A 327 5.05 -24.51 -8.73
N PHE A 328 4.88 -23.36 -9.40
CA PHE A 328 3.66 -22.57 -9.27
C PHE A 328 2.41 -23.33 -9.71
N ARG A 329 2.47 -24.12 -10.78
CA ARG A 329 1.38 -25.04 -11.18
C ARG A 329 0.92 -25.91 -10.01
N SER A 330 1.88 -26.47 -9.27
CA SER A 330 1.61 -27.33 -8.12
C SER A 330 0.93 -26.54 -6.99
N VAL A 331 1.38 -25.31 -6.72
CA VAL A 331 0.74 -24.40 -5.76
C VAL A 331 -0.69 -24.08 -6.17
N LEU A 332 -0.91 -23.62 -7.41
CA LEU A 332 -2.24 -23.22 -7.90
C LEU A 332 -3.26 -24.37 -7.88
N ALA A 333 -2.81 -25.61 -8.09
CA ALA A 333 -3.65 -26.78 -8.00
C ALA A 333 -4.00 -27.18 -6.55
N GLN A 334 -3.01 -27.13 -5.65
CA GLN A 334 -3.09 -27.79 -4.34
C GLN A 334 -3.32 -26.82 -3.17
N ASN A 335 -2.66 -25.66 -3.17
CA ASN A 335 -2.79 -24.67 -2.11
C ASN A 335 -4.24 -24.12 -2.06
N LYS A 336 -4.75 -23.90 -0.83
CA LYS A 336 -6.12 -23.45 -0.56
C LYS A 336 -6.21 -22.09 0.14
N PHE A 337 -5.08 -21.40 0.28
CA PHE A 337 -4.96 -20.12 0.97
C PHE A 337 -4.59 -18.97 0.03
N LEU A 338 -3.73 -19.20 -0.96
CA LEU A 338 -3.24 -18.18 -1.87
C LEU A 338 -4.38 -17.74 -2.81
N LEU A 339 -4.84 -16.51 -2.64
CA LEU A 339 -5.90 -15.88 -3.41
C LEU A 339 -5.34 -14.90 -4.44
N GLU A 340 -4.15 -14.36 -4.21
CA GLU A 340 -3.53 -13.36 -5.09
C GLU A 340 -2.07 -13.70 -5.36
N LEU A 341 -1.71 -13.65 -6.64
CA LEU A 341 -0.35 -13.86 -7.12
C LEU A 341 0.00 -12.79 -8.15
N GLN A 342 0.91 -11.90 -7.78
CA GLN A 342 1.58 -11.01 -8.72
C GLN A 342 2.91 -11.64 -9.13
N ILE A 343 3.05 -11.98 -10.41
CA ILE A 343 4.28 -12.51 -11.00
C ILE A 343 4.71 -11.74 -12.27
N SER A 344 4.16 -10.53 -12.44
CA SER A 344 4.45 -9.61 -13.55
C SER A 344 5.95 -9.33 -13.75
N SER A 345 6.34 -8.88 -14.94
CA SER A 345 7.72 -8.49 -15.27
C SER A 345 8.73 -9.64 -15.04
N ASN A 346 8.35 -10.87 -15.36
CA ASN A 346 9.20 -12.06 -15.31
C ASN A 346 9.17 -12.81 -16.65
N GLN A 347 10.25 -13.47 -17.04
CA GLN A 347 10.41 -14.10 -18.36
C GLN A 347 9.75 -15.49 -18.43
N LEU A 348 8.44 -15.56 -18.13
CA LEU A 348 7.70 -16.82 -18.09
C LEU A 348 7.41 -17.36 -19.50
N GLY A 349 7.05 -16.47 -20.43
CA GLY A 349 6.66 -16.82 -21.79
C GLY A 349 5.40 -17.69 -21.85
N ASP A 350 4.97 -18.03 -23.07
CA ASP A 350 3.76 -18.85 -23.29
C ASP A 350 3.85 -20.24 -22.64
N ALA A 351 5.04 -20.85 -22.64
CA ALA A 351 5.26 -22.16 -21.99
C ALA A 351 5.07 -22.08 -20.46
N GLY A 352 5.54 -21.00 -19.83
CA GLY A 352 5.32 -20.75 -18.41
C GLY A 352 3.83 -20.52 -18.11
N VAL A 353 3.16 -19.68 -18.90
CA VAL A 353 1.71 -19.44 -18.76
C VAL A 353 0.90 -20.72 -18.94
N GLN A 354 1.31 -21.59 -19.86
CA GLN A 354 0.67 -22.89 -20.05
C GLN A 354 0.72 -23.75 -18.79
N GLU A 355 1.87 -23.81 -18.10
CA GLU A 355 2.00 -24.52 -16.82
C GLU A 355 1.11 -23.92 -15.74
N LEU A 356 1.07 -22.58 -15.61
CA LEU A 356 0.19 -21.90 -14.66
C LEU A 356 -1.29 -22.25 -14.93
N CYS A 357 -1.72 -22.19 -16.19
CA CYS A 357 -3.07 -22.52 -16.62
C CYS A 357 -3.46 -23.97 -16.33
N GLN A 358 -2.53 -24.93 -16.47
CA GLN A 358 -2.78 -26.32 -16.07
C GLN A 358 -3.11 -26.45 -14.58
N GLY A 359 -2.47 -25.63 -13.73
CA GLY A 359 -2.72 -25.57 -12.29
C GLY A 359 -4.06 -24.92 -11.97
N LEU A 360 -4.33 -23.76 -12.59
CA LEU A 360 -5.61 -23.05 -12.44
C LEU A 360 -6.82 -23.86 -12.90
N SER A 361 -6.62 -24.74 -13.88
CA SER A 361 -7.69 -25.59 -14.44
C SER A 361 -7.99 -26.81 -13.56
N GLN A 362 -7.24 -27.05 -12.48
CA GLN A 362 -7.51 -28.16 -11.58
C GLN A 362 -8.78 -27.92 -10.74
N PRO A 363 -9.56 -28.97 -10.45
CA PRO A 363 -10.73 -28.84 -9.60
C PRO A 363 -10.34 -28.35 -8.21
N GLY A 364 -11.00 -27.29 -7.76
CA GLY A 364 -10.75 -26.69 -6.45
C GLY A 364 -9.57 -25.73 -6.37
N ALA A 365 -8.99 -25.29 -7.50
CA ALA A 365 -8.09 -24.13 -7.51
C ALA A 365 -8.81 -22.89 -6.94
N VAL A 366 -8.15 -22.11 -6.07
CA VAL A 366 -8.79 -21.02 -5.29
C VAL A 366 -8.33 -19.61 -5.67
N LEU A 367 -7.31 -19.47 -6.51
CA LEU A 367 -6.74 -18.17 -6.88
C LEU A 367 -7.82 -17.24 -7.47
N ARG A 368 -7.86 -16.01 -6.99
CA ARG A 368 -8.81 -14.96 -7.39
C ARG A 368 -8.18 -13.89 -8.26
N VAL A 369 -6.92 -13.52 -7.99
CA VAL A 369 -6.21 -12.45 -8.69
C VAL A 369 -4.89 -13.00 -9.22
N LEU A 370 -4.65 -12.80 -10.51
CA LEU A 370 -3.42 -13.17 -11.17
C LEU A 370 -2.91 -12.02 -12.04
N TRP A 371 -1.71 -11.53 -11.73
CA TRP A 371 -1.06 -10.52 -12.55
C TRP A 371 0.13 -11.10 -13.31
N LEU A 372 0.02 -11.05 -14.64
CA LEU A 372 0.95 -11.57 -15.64
C LEU A 372 1.39 -10.46 -16.61
N GLY A 373 1.30 -9.20 -16.21
CA GLY A 373 1.76 -8.08 -17.03
C GLY A 373 3.26 -8.19 -17.33
N GLU A 374 3.69 -7.85 -18.54
CA GLU A 374 5.10 -7.91 -18.97
C GLU A 374 5.76 -9.30 -18.74
N CYS A 375 5.04 -10.40 -19.04
CA CYS A 375 5.51 -11.77 -18.84
C CYS A 375 5.96 -12.49 -20.14
N ASN A 376 6.16 -11.74 -21.23
CA ASN A 376 6.42 -12.26 -22.59
C ASN A 376 5.29 -13.17 -23.11
N VAL A 377 4.04 -12.85 -22.77
CA VAL A 377 2.85 -13.57 -23.26
C VAL A 377 2.53 -13.11 -24.68
N THR A 378 2.22 -14.07 -25.56
CA THR A 378 1.77 -13.82 -26.93
C THR A 378 0.36 -14.38 -27.16
N ASP A 379 -0.15 -14.30 -28.39
CA ASP A 379 -1.43 -14.91 -28.80
C ASP A 379 -1.53 -16.39 -28.41
N SER A 380 -0.42 -17.14 -28.42
CA SER A 380 -0.40 -18.55 -28.02
C SER A 380 -0.68 -18.74 -26.52
N GLY A 381 -0.15 -17.86 -25.67
CA GLY A 381 -0.45 -17.86 -24.25
C GLY A 381 -1.91 -17.49 -23.97
N CYS A 382 -2.47 -16.56 -24.74
CA CYS A 382 -3.89 -16.18 -24.66
C CYS A 382 -4.84 -17.33 -24.99
N ASP A 383 -4.52 -18.19 -25.97
CA ASP A 383 -5.34 -19.37 -26.27
C ASP A 383 -5.42 -20.34 -25.06
N THR A 384 -4.30 -20.47 -24.35
CA THR A 384 -4.22 -21.30 -23.14
C THR A 384 -4.97 -20.67 -21.96
N LEU A 385 -4.84 -19.36 -21.76
CA LEU A 385 -5.60 -18.60 -20.77
C LEU A 385 -7.11 -18.65 -21.05
N ALA A 386 -7.51 -18.48 -22.31
CA ALA A 386 -8.91 -18.55 -22.73
C ALA A 386 -9.52 -19.91 -22.36
N THR A 387 -8.78 -21.00 -22.55
CA THR A 387 -9.22 -22.35 -22.16
C THR A 387 -9.35 -22.48 -20.64
N ALA A 388 -8.37 -21.97 -19.88
CA ALA A 388 -8.39 -22.00 -18.42
C ALA A 388 -9.57 -21.21 -17.83
N LEU A 389 -9.92 -20.04 -18.39
CA LEU A 389 -11.03 -19.18 -17.95
C LEU A 389 -12.41 -19.83 -18.07
N LEU A 390 -12.58 -20.85 -18.91
CA LEU A 390 -13.83 -21.61 -19.04
C LEU A 390 -13.98 -22.70 -17.99
N VAL A 391 -12.85 -23.24 -17.51
CA VAL A 391 -12.79 -24.33 -16.55
C VAL A 391 -12.73 -23.79 -15.13
N ASN A 392 -11.81 -22.86 -14.88
CA ASN A 392 -11.60 -22.24 -13.58
C ASN A 392 -12.82 -21.41 -13.15
N ARG A 393 -13.19 -21.52 -11.88
CA ARG A 393 -14.36 -20.84 -11.29
C ARG A 393 -14.01 -19.90 -10.13
N SER A 394 -12.73 -19.68 -9.87
CA SER A 394 -12.22 -18.86 -8.76
C SER A 394 -11.62 -17.54 -9.21
N LEU A 395 -10.98 -17.49 -10.37
CA LEU A 395 -10.32 -16.29 -10.89
C LEU A 395 -11.36 -15.20 -11.17
N ARG A 396 -11.11 -14.02 -10.64
CA ARG A 396 -11.93 -12.81 -10.75
C ARG A 396 -11.20 -11.68 -11.44
N GLU A 397 -9.89 -11.61 -11.27
CA GLU A 397 -9.06 -10.60 -11.89
C GLU A 397 -7.86 -11.23 -12.59
N LEU A 398 -7.65 -10.79 -13.83
CA LEU A 398 -6.51 -11.15 -14.65
C LEU A 398 -5.89 -9.88 -15.23
N ASP A 399 -4.60 -9.68 -15.02
CA ASP A 399 -3.83 -8.62 -15.65
C ASP A 399 -2.84 -9.21 -16.67
N LEU A 400 -2.94 -8.75 -17.91
CA LEU A 400 -2.06 -9.10 -19.04
C LEU A 400 -1.37 -7.87 -19.65
N SER A 401 -1.39 -6.73 -18.96
CA SER A 401 -0.83 -5.46 -19.43
C SER A 401 0.60 -5.62 -19.95
N ASN A 402 1.01 -4.78 -20.90
CA ASN A 402 2.39 -4.75 -21.40
C ASN A 402 2.91 -6.11 -21.94
N ASN A 403 2.03 -6.95 -22.49
CA ASN A 403 2.40 -8.17 -23.21
C ASN A 403 2.27 -8.01 -24.73
N CYS A 404 2.93 -8.89 -25.48
CA CYS A 404 2.92 -8.90 -26.95
C CYS A 404 1.71 -9.67 -27.51
N VAL A 405 0.51 -9.30 -27.06
CA VAL A 405 -0.76 -9.90 -27.48
C VAL A 405 -1.35 -9.07 -28.61
N GLY A 406 -1.73 -9.70 -29.72
CA GLY A 406 -2.44 -9.05 -30.82
C GLY A 406 -3.94 -9.35 -30.81
N ASP A 407 -4.64 -8.81 -31.80
CA ASP A 407 -6.06 -9.08 -32.04
C ASP A 407 -6.42 -10.58 -31.98
N PRO A 408 -5.64 -11.53 -32.54
CA PRO A 408 -5.98 -12.95 -32.45
C PRO A 408 -6.02 -13.47 -31.01
N GLY A 409 -5.05 -13.09 -30.17
CA GLY A 409 -5.02 -13.49 -28.76
C GLY A 409 -6.17 -12.89 -27.96
N ILE A 410 -6.46 -11.60 -28.16
CA ILE A 410 -7.57 -10.91 -27.50
C ILE A 410 -8.91 -11.51 -27.93
N GLN A 411 -9.08 -11.82 -29.22
CA GLN A 411 -10.29 -12.48 -29.74
C GLN A 411 -10.58 -13.77 -28.99
N ARG A 412 -9.56 -14.60 -28.74
CA ARG A 412 -9.70 -15.86 -27.99
C ARG A 412 -10.13 -15.63 -26.54
N LEU A 413 -9.57 -14.61 -25.88
CA LEU A 413 -10.02 -14.22 -24.54
C LEU A 413 -11.48 -13.77 -24.56
N VAL A 414 -11.86 -12.89 -25.49
CA VAL A 414 -13.23 -12.38 -25.65
C VAL A 414 -14.24 -13.52 -25.85
N GLU A 415 -13.92 -14.51 -26.68
CA GLU A 415 -14.77 -15.69 -26.90
C GLU A 415 -15.08 -16.46 -25.60
N SER A 416 -14.07 -16.60 -24.72
CA SER A 416 -14.25 -17.22 -23.41
C SER A 416 -15.01 -16.33 -22.43
N LEU A 417 -14.70 -15.04 -22.39
CA LEU A 417 -15.32 -14.07 -21.47
C LEU A 417 -16.82 -13.89 -21.74
N ARG A 418 -17.25 -13.98 -23.01
CA ARG A 418 -18.66 -13.97 -23.42
C ARG A 418 -19.46 -15.14 -22.87
N GLN A 419 -18.81 -16.26 -22.55
CA GLN A 419 -19.53 -17.43 -22.06
C GLN A 419 -20.13 -17.15 -20.67
N PRO A 420 -21.41 -17.50 -20.43
CA PRO A 420 -22.06 -17.31 -19.12
C PRO A 420 -21.35 -18.06 -17.98
N GLY A 421 -20.56 -19.08 -18.31
CA GLY A 421 -19.77 -19.83 -17.34
C GLY A 421 -18.49 -19.12 -16.87
N CYS A 422 -17.99 -18.14 -17.61
CA CYS A 422 -16.79 -17.41 -17.21
C CYS A 422 -17.14 -16.42 -16.09
N VAL A 423 -16.44 -16.53 -14.96
CA VAL A 423 -16.71 -15.76 -13.73
C VAL A 423 -15.75 -14.58 -13.52
N LEU A 424 -14.91 -14.27 -14.52
CA LEU A 424 -13.99 -13.14 -14.44
C LEU A 424 -14.79 -11.83 -14.34
N GLU A 425 -14.34 -10.97 -13.42
CA GLU A 425 -14.94 -9.68 -13.07
C GLU A 425 -14.09 -8.52 -13.60
N GLN A 426 -12.78 -8.69 -13.72
CA GLN A 426 -11.86 -7.67 -14.22
C GLN A 426 -10.78 -8.29 -15.14
N LEU A 427 -10.57 -7.64 -16.28
CA LEU A 427 -9.45 -7.92 -17.19
C LEU A 427 -8.68 -6.62 -17.44
N VAL A 428 -7.37 -6.63 -17.17
CA VAL A 428 -6.49 -5.47 -17.36
C VAL A 428 -5.56 -5.73 -18.56
N LEU A 429 -5.52 -4.79 -19.49
CA LEU A 429 -4.85 -4.87 -20.80
C LEU A 429 -4.11 -3.57 -21.15
N TYR A 430 -3.57 -2.85 -20.16
CA TYR A 430 -2.84 -1.60 -20.41
C TYR A 430 -1.67 -1.83 -21.37
N ASP A 431 -1.41 -0.85 -22.24
CA ASP A 431 -0.27 -0.83 -23.16
C ASP A 431 -0.21 -2.05 -24.11
N ILE A 432 -1.37 -2.59 -24.51
CA ILE A 432 -1.48 -3.58 -25.58
C ILE A 432 -2.08 -2.90 -26.81
N TYR A 433 -1.48 -3.13 -27.98
CA TYR A 433 -1.97 -2.57 -29.24
C TYR A 433 -2.98 -3.52 -29.90
N TRP A 434 -4.17 -2.99 -30.22
CA TRP A 434 -5.17 -3.67 -31.03
C TRP A 434 -5.85 -2.72 -32.02
N THR A 435 -6.56 -3.30 -33.00
CA THR A 435 -7.27 -2.52 -34.02
C THR A 435 -8.57 -1.88 -33.49
N GLU A 436 -9.08 -0.86 -34.21
CA GLU A 436 -10.41 -0.28 -33.91
C GLU A 436 -11.54 -1.31 -33.96
N GLU A 437 -11.41 -2.37 -34.77
CA GLU A 437 -12.40 -3.45 -34.80
C GLU A 437 -12.43 -4.22 -33.48
N MET A 438 -11.24 -4.52 -32.93
CA MET A 438 -11.13 -5.18 -31.63
C MET A 438 -11.64 -4.29 -30.48
N GLU A 439 -11.34 -2.99 -30.53
CA GLU A 439 -11.85 -2.01 -29.58
C GLU A 439 -13.38 -2.04 -29.49
N GLU A 440 -14.07 -2.03 -30.64
CA GLU A 440 -15.54 -2.09 -30.68
C GLU A 440 -16.06 -3.44 -30.14
N GLN A 441 -15.33 -4.54 -30.37
CA GLN A 441 -15.68 -5.85 -29.81
C GLN A 441 -15.56 -5.89 -28.28
N LEU A 442 -14.55 -5.22 -27.70
CA LEU A 442 -14.37 -5.10 -26.25
C LEU A 442 -15.49 -4.26 -25.63
N ARG A 443 -15.83 -3.11 -26.23
CA ARG A 443 -16.98 -2.30 -25.78
C ARG A 443 -18.30 -3.06 -25.85
N THR A 444 -18.51 -3.82 -26.92
CA THR A 444 -19.68 -4.68 -27.06
C THR A 444 -19.71 -5.75 -25.97
N LEU A 445 -18.57 -6.34 -25.62
CA LEU A 445 -18.45 -7.31 -24.53
C LEU A 445 -18.86 -6.69 -23.19
N GLU A 446 -18.37 -5.50 -22.85
CA GLU A 446 -18.74 -4.81 -21.61
C GLU A 446 -20.24 -4.50 -21.54
N GLY A 447 -20.83 -4.09 -22.66
CA GLY A 447 -22.28 -3.89 -22.77
C GLY A 447 -23.10 -5.17 -22.58
N LEU A 448 -22.62 -6.31 -23.10
CA LEU A 448 -23.27 -7.61 -22.95
C LEU A 448 -23.05 -8.23 -21.56
N LYS A 449 -21.94 -7.88 -20.88
CA LYS A 449 -21.56 -8.43 -19.58
C LYS A 449 -21.14 -7.31 -18.61
N PRO A 450 -22.11 -6.58 -18.02
CA PRO A 450 -21.81 -5.45 -17.13
C PRO A 450 -21.07 -5.81 -15.84
N SER A 451 -21.01 -7.10 -15.49
CA SER A 451 -20.25 -7.60 -14.34
C SER A 451 -18.76 -7.77 -14.64
N LEU A 452 -18.35 -7.64 -15.91
CA LEU A 452 -16.96 -7.66 -16.34
C LEU A 452 -16.53 -6.23 -16.68
N ARG A 453 -15.42 -5.79 -16.09
CA ARG A 453 -14.74 -4.53 -16.45
C ARG A 453 -13.49 -4.85 -17.25
N VAL A 454 -13.36 -4.25 -18.43
CA VAL A 454 -12.11 -4.25 -19.19
C VAL A 454 -11.41 -2.93 -18.92
N ILE A 455 -10.14 -2.99 -18.52
CA ILE A 455 -9.31 -1.83 -18.22
C ILE A 455 -8.18 -1.84 -19.25
N SER A 456 -8.01 -0.76 -19.99
CA SER A 456 -7.10 -0.67 -21.15
C SER A 456 -6.46 0.69 -21.27
#